data_AF-A0A4V1IZ65-F1
#
_entry.id   AF-A0A4V1IZ65-F1
#
_cell.length_a   1.000
_cell.length_b   1.000
_cell.length_c   1.000
_cell.angle_alpha   90.00
_cell.angle_beta   90.00
_cell.angle_gamma   90.00
#
_symmetry.space_group_name_H-M   'P 1'
#
loop_
_entity.id
_entity.type
_entity.pdbx_description
1 polymer ?
#
loop_
_entity_poly.entity_id
_entity_poly.type
_entity_poly.pdbx_seq_one_letter_code
_entity_poly.pdbx_strand_id
1 'polypeptide(L)'
;MYANEAFTLTNVKSIAKNDIDAKLSYIITENGLLKLVWNLKVDMKGSDNWFDTAVCAYSGNVLSLIDWVADALYNVYPIGTAHPLDGRRALLVDPYPKNASPLGWHQTKSWNSTQTKGNNVYAQENVDGGYDWANNYRPDGGRSLKFDFPIDFKKSPKSYLDAAITNLFFWNNVMHDLFYQYGFNEVSGNFQEDNFGRGGLGMDGVIANAQDGSGTNNANFATPPDGQRGRMRMYVWTQTNPNRDGDLENGIIIHEYGHGISTRLTGGPANSGCLGFGEAGGMGEGWSDVFAVLLRQRPSYNRTMRFSMGDYSNGGIGIRRYDYTTNMKINPETYGYIKKSGYWGVHAKGEVWAGILLESYWNFVDKYGFNENWYNKFGGNSMFLSLVVDGLKLQPCRPTFVDARNAILQADKVKFNGKNSCLLWKGFAKRGLGLKASAGGNEDFSMPTECS
;
A
#
# COMPACT_ATOMS: atom_id res chain seq x y z
N MET A 1 53.99 12.91 0.63
CA MET A 1 54.20 11.48 0.98
C MET A 1 53.29 10.68 0.06
N TYR A 2 53.84 10.08 -0.99
CA TYR A 2 53.04 9.37 -1.99
C TYR A 2 52.89 7.91 -1.54
N ALA A 3 51.71 7.54 -1.03
CA ALA A 3 51.36 6.13 -0.88
C ALA A 3 51.07 5.59 -2.29
N ASN A 4 52.03 4.85 -2.87
CA ASN A 4 51.96 4.36 -4.25
C ASN A 4 51.89 2.83 -4.33
N GLU A 5 51.69 2.14 -3.21
CA GLU A 5 51.57 0.68 -3.21
C GLU A 5 50.15 0.26 -3.60
N ALA A 6 50.06 -0.73 -4.49
CA ALA A 6 48.82 -1.34 -4.90
C ALA A 6 49.03 -2.85 -5.04
N PHE A 7 48.03 -3.62 -4.63
CA PHE A 7 47.99 -5.08 -4.73
C PHE A 7 46.65 -5.52 -5.29
N THR A 8 46.63 -6.67 -5.96
CA THR A 8 45.39 -7.32 -6.39
C THR A 8 45.24 -8.62 -5.60
N LEU A 9 44.14 -8.72 -4.84
CA LEU A 9 43.80 -9.92 -4.09
C LEU A 9 43.09 -10.91 -5.02
N THR A 10 43.80 -11.97 -5.37
CA THR A 10 43.27 -13.09 -6.16
C THR A 10 42.68 -14.19 -5.26
N ASN A 11 41.95 -15.15 -5.84
CA ASN A 11 41.31 -16.28 -5.14
C ASN A 11 40.22 -15.89 -4.12
N VAL A 12 39.62 -14.71 -4.30
CA VAL A 12 38.56 -14.17 -3.44
C VAL A 12 37.14 -14.54 -3.89
N LYS A 13 37.01 -15.53 -4.79
CA LYS A 13 35.72 -15.94 -5.41
C LYS A 13 34.69 -16.52 -4.44
N SER A 14 35.04 -16.72 -3.17
CA SER A 14 34.10 -17.04 -2.10
C SER A 14 33.35 -15.80 -1.59
N ILE A 15 33.87 -14.59 -1.81
CA ILE A 15 33.38 -13.32 -1.25
C ILE A 15 33.07 -12.29 -2.36
N ALA A 16 33.91 -12.20 -3.41
CA ALA A 16 33.78 -11.19 -4.47
C ALA A 16 33.57 -11.81 -5.86
N LYS A 17 32.90 -11.06 -6.76
CA LYS A 17 32.66 -11.47 -8.16
C LYS A 17 33.96 -11.50 -8.97
N ASN A 18 34.82 -10.51 -8.72
CA ASN A 18 36.10 -10.30 -9.38
C ASN A 18 37.24 -10.25 -8.37
N ASP A 19 38.48 -10.27 -8.86
CA ASP A 19 39.65 -9.97 -8.01
C ASP A 19 39.53 -8.55 -7.44
N ILE A 20 40.06 -8.34 -6.23
CA ILE A 20 39.89 -7.08 -5.50
C ILE A 20 41.17 -6.25 -5.60
N ASP A 21 41.07 -5.04 -6.13
CA ASP A 21 42.16 -4.08 -6.09
C ASP A 21 42.24 -3.41 -4.71
N ALA A 22 43.41 -3.49 -4.10
CA ALA A 22 43.76 -2.86 -2.84
C ALA A 22 44.81 -1.78 -3.09
N LYS A 23 44.51 -0.52 -2.73
CA LYS A 23 45.42 0.61 -2.91
C LYS A 23 45.76 1.26 -1.58
N LEU A 24 47.05 1.45 -1.30
CA LEU A 24 47.49 2.15 -0.11
C LEU A 24 47.12 3.64 -0.22
N SER A 25 46.36 4.14 0.75
CA SER A 25 45.79 5.48 0.77
C SER A 25 45.77 6.05 2.19
N TYR A 26 45.44 7.33 2.33
CA TYR A 26 45.18 7.94 3.63
C TYR A 26 43.71 8.35 3.75
N ILE A 27 43.13 8.15 4.93
CA ILE A 27 41.82 8.71 5.31
C ILE A 27 41.95 9.55 6.57
N ILE A 28 41.02 10.49 6.76
CA ILE A 28 40.87 11.24 8.01
C ILE A 28 39.74 10.58 8.79
N THR A 29 39.99 10.15 10.03
CA THR A 29 38.98 9.57 10.91
C THR A 29 38.12 10.66 11.58
N GLU A 30 36.99 10.28 12.20
CA GLU A 30 36.04 11.24 12.80
C GLU A 30 36.65 12.17 13.86
N ASN A 31 37.71 11.73 14.55
CA ASN A 31 38.49 12.52 15.49
C ASN A 31 39.60 13.38 14.83
N GLY A 32 39.57 13.53 13.51
CA GLY A 32 40.50 14.38 12.74
C GLY A 32 41.89 13.77 12.54
N LEU A 33 42.11 12.50 12.85
CA LEU A 33 43.42 11.86 12.71
C LEU A 33 43.62 11.27 11.29
N LEU A 34 44.80 11.50 10.72
CA LEU A 34 45.21 10.88 9.46
C LEU A 34 45.63 9.43 9.72
N LYS A 35 45.04 8.47 9.00
CA LYS A 35 45.36 7.04 9.08
C LYS A 35 45.74 6.49 7.71
N LEU A 36 46.81 5.70 7.68
CA LEU A 36 47.21 4.91 6.50
C LEU A 36 46.31 3.67 6.40
N VAL A 37 45.73 3.45 5.23
CA VAL A 37 44.76 2.37 4.97
C VAL A 37 45.02 1.66 3.65
N TRP A 38 44.64 0.40 3.59
CA TRP A 38 44.33 -0.28 2.34
C TRP A 38 42.91 0.05 1.95
N ASN A 39 42.74 0.73 0.82
CA ASN A 39 41.44 0.96 0.21
C ASN A 39 41.10 -0.20 -0.72
N LEU A 40 40.03 -0.94 -0.45
CA LEU A 40 39.61 -2.10 -1.26
C LEU A 40 38.21 -1.89 -1.82
N LYS A 41 38.06 -2.17 -3.11
CA LYS A 41 36.79 -2.11 -3.83
C LYS A 41 36.28 -3.52 -4.07
N VAL A 42 35.20 -3.89 -3.38
CA VAL A 42 34.71 -5.28 -3.32
C VAL A 42 33.32 -5.36 -3.94
N ASP A 43 33.25 -5.84 -5.18
CA ASP A 43 31.99 -6.23 -5.82
C ASP A 43 31.56 -7.60 -5.27
N MET A 44 30.54 -7.62 -4.42
CA MET A 44 30.18 -8.80 -3.63
C MET A 44 29.55 -9.89 -4.48
N LYS A 45 30.00 -11.13 -4.26
CA LYS A 45 29.39 -12.30 -4.91
C LYS A 45 28.11 -12.69 -4.19
N GLY A 46 27.03 -12.83 -4.95
CA GLY A 46 25.73 -13.24 -4.42
C GLY A 46 24.85 -12.09 -3.93
N SER A 47 25.29 -10.83 -4.09
CA SER A 47 24.48 -9.63 -3.92
C SER A 47 24.77 -8.60 -5.02
N ASP A 48 23.95 -7.55 -5.08
CA ASP A 48 24.16 -6.40 -5.98
C ASP A 48 25.15 -5.39 -5.38
N ASN A 49 25.47 -5.51 -4.09
CA ASN A 49 26.29 -4.58 -3.30
C ASN A 49 27.74 -4.50 -3.79
N TRP A 50 28.29 -3.28 -3.75
CA TRP A 50 29.67 -3.01 -4.12
C TRP A 50 30.29 -2.11 -3.06
N PHE A 51 31.19 -2.65 -2.25
CA PHE A 51 31.76 -1.91 -1.13
C PHE A 51 33.07 -1.20 -1.51
N ASP A 52 33.23 0.01 -1.01
CA ASP A 52 34.50 0.71 -0.87
C ASP A 52 34.91 0.71 0.60
N THR A 53 36.02 0.05 0.89
CA THR A 53 36.44 -0.25 2.26
C THR A 53 37.78 0.39 2.53
N ALA A 54 37.96 0.92 3.74
CA ALA A 54 39.24 1.41 4.22
C ALA A 54 39.69 0.58 5.42
N VAL A 55 40.69 -0.26 5.23
CA VAL A 55 41.24 -1.15 6.25
C VAL A 55 42.55 -0.56 6.77
N CYS A 56 42.67 -0.39 8.09
CA CYS A 56 43.89 0.11 8.72
C CYS A 56 45.10 -0.72 8.30
N ALA A 57 46.10 -0.08 7.69
CA ALA A 57 47.26 -0.78 7.12
C ALA A 57 48.12 -1.50 8.20
N TYR A 58 48.01 -1.09 9.47
CA TYR A 58 48.77 -1.67 10.59
C TYR A 58 47.99 -2.72 11.36
N SER A 59 46.71 -2.48 11.66
CA SER A 59 45.93 -3.33 12.56
C SER A 59 44.98 -4.28 11.84
N GLY A 60 44.73 -4.09 10.54
CA GLY A 60 43.72 -4.86 9.80
C GLY A 60 42.27 -4.54 10.15
N ASN A 61 42.03 -3.56 11.04
CA ASN A 61 40.67 -3.14 11.39
C ASN A 61 40.03 -2.37 10.25
N VAL A 62 38.77 -2.66 9.94
CA VAL A 62 37.97 -1.84 9.03
C VAL A 62 37.68 -0.50 9.70
N LEU A 63 38.15 0.59 9.09
CA LEU A 63 37.94 1.97 9.55
C LEU A 63 36.81 2.68 8.80
N SER A 64 36.49 2.23 7.58
CA SER A 64 35.35 2.73 6.80
C SER A 64 34.84 1.61 5.89
N LEU A 65 33.51 1.56 5.70
CA LEU A 65 32.80 0.64 4.83
C LEU A 65 31.66 1.42 4.17
N ILE A 66 31.76 1.68 2.87
CA ILE A 66 30.77 2.43 2.09
C ILE A 66 30.20 1.50 1.04
N ASP A 67 28.88 1.28 1.01
CA ASP A 67 28.23 0.61 -0.12
C ASP A 67 28.02 1.62 -1.26
N TRP A 68 28.44 1.27 -2.47
CA TRP A 68 28.24 2.05 -3.69
C TRP A 68 26.91 1.75 -4.35
N VAL A 69 26.18 0.73 -3.90
CA VAL A 69 24.75 0.62 -4.20
C VAL A 69 24.01 1.59 -3.29
N ALA A 70 23.35 2.58 -3.88
CA ALA A 70 22.55 3.54 -3.16
C ALA A 70 21.19 2.92 -2.82
N ASP A 71 20.98 2.56 -1.55
CA ASP A 71 19.65 2.19 -1.08
C ASP A 71 18.78 3.45 -0.94
N ALA A 72 17.55 3.42 -1.44
CA ALA A 72 16.57 4.46 -1.19
C ALA A 72 16.06 4.36 0.25
N LEU A 73 15.95 5.51 0.92
CA LEU A 73 15.54 5.60 2.33
C LEU A 73 14.23 6.37 2.45
N TYR A 74 13.24 5.79 3.13
CA TYR A 74 11.95 6.43 3.38
C TYR A 74 11.63 6.41 4.87
N ASN A 75 11.55 7.58 5.50
CA ASN A 75 11.05 7.68 6.87
C ASN A 75 9.52 7.84 6.82
N VAL A 76 8.76 6.78 7.08
CA VAL A 76 7.30 6.74 6.80
C VAL A 76 6.55 5.91 7.85
N TYR A 77 5.22 5.96 7.86
CA TYR A 77 4.41 5.06 8.67
C TYR A 77 4.23 3.72 7.93
N PRO A 78 4.84 2.62 8.40
CA PRO A 78 4.88 1.36 7.66
C PRO A 78 3.54 0.61 7.69
N ILE A 79 3.43 -0.46 6.89
CA ILE A 79 2.31 -1.42 6.93
C ILE A 79 2.03 -1.85 8.38
N GLY A 80 0.75 -1.98 8.74
CA GLY A 80 0.32 -2.22 10.11
C GLY A 80 0.18 -0.96 10.96
N THR A 81 0.61 0.22 10.47
CA THR A 81 0.38 1.51 11.12
C THR A 81 -0.65 2.30 10.34
N ALA A 82 -1.75 2.69 10.97
CA ALA A 82 -2.81 3.44 10.31
C ALA A 82 -2.59 4.94 10.29
N HIS A 83 -1.98 5.49 11.35
CA HIS A 83 -1.82 6.94 11.53
C HIS A 83 -0.81 7.25 12.68
N PRO A 84 -0.44 8.52 12.91
CA PRO A 84 0.58 8.91 13.90
C PRO A 84 0.29 8.52 15.36
N LEU A 85 -0.98 8.42 15.74
CA LEU A 85 -1.37 7.97 17.08
C LEU A 85 -1.40 6.43 17.27
N ASP A 86 -1.29 5.66 16.18
CA ASP A 86 -1.38 4.20 16.20
C ASP A 86 0.01 3.53 16.22
N GLY A 87 1.02 4.21 15.67
CA GLY A 87 2.38 3.70 15.57
C GLY A 87 3.40 4.80 15.27
N ARG A 88 4.67 4.42 15.22
CA ARG A 88 5.79 5.33 14.92
C ARG A 88 6.22 5.19 13.46
N ARG A 89 6.84 6.23 12.93
CA ARG A 89 7.54 6.12 11.64
C ARG A 89 8.74 5.19 11.77
N ALA A 90 9.10 4.56 10.66
CA ALA A 90 10.29 3.76 10.50
C ALA A 90 11.08 4.25 9.29
N LEU A 91 12.40 4.20 9.37
CA LEU A 91 13.29 4.42 8.23
C LEU A 91 13.43 3.10 7.48
N LEU A 92 12.80 3.01 6.31
CA LEU A 92 12.80 1.82 5.46
C LEU A 92 13.83 1.95 4.35
N VAL A 93 14.48 0.83 4.03
CA VAL A 93 15.55 0.70 3.03
C VAL A 93 15.01 -0.15 1.88
N ASP A 94 15.06 0.37 0.65
CA ASP A 94 14.64 -0.32 -0.59
C ASP A 94 13.39 -1.22 -0.44
N PRO A 95 12.23 -0.65 -0.08
CA PRO A 95 11.05 -1.43 0.29
C PRO A 95 10.35 -2.12 -0.90
N TYR A 96 10.83 -1.96 -2.13
CA TYR A 96 10.12 -2.35 -3.35
C TYR A 96 10.42 -3.81 -3.78
N PRO A 97 9.40 -4.63 -4.06
CA PRO A 97 9.62 -5.96 -4.63
C PRO A 97 9.92 -5.86 -6.13
N LYS A 98 11.05 -6.44 -6.56
CA LYS A 98 11.55 -6.39 -7.95
C LYS A 98 10.59 -6.97 -9.00
N ASN A 99 9.59 -7.77 -8.64
CA ASN A 99 8.64 -8.32 -9.61
C ASN A 99 7.54 -7.32 -10.01
N ALA A 100 7.10 -6.48 -9.07
CA ALA A 100 6.11 -5.43 -9.31
C ALA A 100 6.78 -4.11 -9.75
N SER A 101 7.87 -3.73 -9.08
CA SER A 101 8.65 -2.52 -9.37
C SER A 101 10.09 -2.89 -9.79
N PRO A 102 10.32 -3.40 -11.02
CA PRO A 102 11.61 -3.94 -11.45
C PRO A 102 12.73 -2.90 -11.56
N LEU A 103 12.39 -1.62 -11.66
CA LEU A 103 13.35 -0.50 -11.70
C LEU A 103 13.31 0.34 -10.40
N GLY A 104 12.66 -0.16 -9.34
CA GLY A 104 12.36 0.61 -8.15
C GLY A 104 11.27 1.67 -8.39
N TRP A 105 11.08 2.56 -7.41
CA TRP A 105 9.97 3.51 -7.42
C TRP A 105 10.26 4.86 -8.09
N HIS A 106 11.50 5.12 -8.49
CA HIS A 106 11.94 6.42 -8.99
C HIS A 106 12.35 6.42 -10.47
N GLN A 107 12.01 5.35 -11.20
CA GLN A 107 12.49 5.15 -12.56
C GLN A 107 11.44 4.49 -13.46
N THR A 108 11.49 4.84 -14.75
CA THR A 108 10.85 4.14 -15.87
C THR A 108 11.93 3.68 -16.87
N LYS A 109 11.57 3.01 -17.97
CA LYS A 109 12.56 2.71 -19.02
C LYS A 109 13.15 3.96 -19.68
N SER A 110 12.42 5.07 -19.65
CA SER A 110 12.76 6.27 -20.42
C SER A 110 13.46 7.34 -19.59
N TRP A 111 13.29 7.33 -18.27
CA TRP A 111 13.84 8.35 -17.38
C TRP A 111 13.95 7.87 -15.94
N ASN A 112 14.80 8.54 -15.17
CA ASN A 112 14.93 8.39 -13.73
C ASN A 112 14.65 9.73 -13.02
N SER A 113 14.47 9.67 -11.70
CA SER A 113 14.14 10.81 -10.86
C SER A 113 14.81 10.69 -9.49
N THR A 114 15.11 11.81 -8.86
CA THR A 114 15.47 11.88 -7.44
C THR A 114 14.32 12.40 -6.57
N GLN A 115 13.20 12.77 -7.19
CA GLN A 115 11.98 13.24 -6.55
C GLN A 115 10.96 12.12 -6.38
N THR A 116 9.90 12.34 -5.59
CA THR A 116 8.73 11.44 -5.38
C THR A 116 7.87 11.23 -6.63
N LYS A 117 8.48 10.72 -7.70
CA LYS A 117 7.84 10.29 -8.93
C LYS A 117 8.58 9.10 -9.54
N GLY A 118 7.83 8.21 -10.19
CA GLY A 118 8.36 7.09 -10.95
C GLY A 118 7.26 6.35 -11.69
N ASN A 119 7.45 5.06 -11.92
CA ASN A 119 6.54 4.28 -12.76
C ASN A 119 5.11 4.22 -12.25
N ASN A 120 4.91 4.14 -10.93
CA ASN A 120 3.59 3.82 -10.37
C ASN A 120 2.79 5.07 -10.00
N VAL A 121 3.50 6.16 -9.64
CA VAL A 121 2.90 7.37 -9.06
C VAL A 121 3.78 8.59 -9.23
N TYR A 122 3.13 9.75 -9.37
CA TYR A 122 3.67 11.09 -9.18
C TYR A 122 3.01 11.66 -7.92
N ALA A 123 3.79 11.86 -6.85
CA ALA A 123 3.31 12.46 -5.62
C ALA A 123 3.88 13.87 -5.45
N GLN A 124 3.01 14.86 -5.28
CA GLN A 124 3.34 16.29 -5.23
C GLN A 124 2.40 17.00 -4.26
N GLU A 125 2.75 18.23 -3.91
CA GLU A 125 1.78 19.14 -3.33
C GLU A 125 0.75 19.63 -4.37
N ASN A 126 -0.42 20.06 -3.88
CA ASN A 126 -1.36 20.84 -4.68
C ASN A 126 -2.11 21.85 -3.80
N VAL A 127 -1.38 22.63 -3.02
CA VAL A 127 -1.97 23.46 -1.93
C VAL A 127 -2.92 24.54 -2.48
N ASP A 128 -2.81 24.91 -3.75
CA ASP A 128 -3.72 25.84 -4.41
C ASP A 128 -5.02 25.18 -4.92
N GLY A 129 -5.07 23.85 -4.97
CA GLY A 129 -6.21 23.08 -5.49
C GLY A 129 -6.33 23.13 -7.02
N GLY A 130 -5.26 23.48 -7.72
CA GLY A 130 -5.22 23.62 -9.18
C GLY A 130 -5.25 22.30 -9.95
N TYR A 131 -5.16 22.42 -11.28
CA TYR A 131 -5.05 21.27 -12.19
C TYR A 131 -3.61 20.95 -12.61
N ASP A 132 -2.65 21.86 -12.37
CA ASP A 132 -1.25 21.53 -12.57
C ASP A 132 -0.84 20.51 -11.51
N TRP A 133 -0.07 19.53 -11.94
CA TRP A 133 0.45 18.46 -11.11
C TRP A 133 1.84 18.09 -11.61
N ALA A 134 2.08 18.18 -12.93
CA ALA A 134 3.35 17.81 -13.54
C ALA A 134 4.50 18.64 -12.99
N ASN A 135 4.29 19.95 -12.81
CA ASN A 135 5.34 20.88 -12.36
C ASN A 135 5.27 21.25 -10.87
N ASN A 136 4.22 20.82 -10.17
CA ASN A 136 4.08 21.10 -8.74
C ASN A 136 5.26 20.52 -7.94
N TYR A 137 5.48 21.12 -6.78
CA TYR A 137 6.62 20.81 -5.95
C TYR A 137 6.59 19.36 -5.44
N ARG A 138 7.77 18.74 -5.45
CA ARG A 138 8.02 17.39 -4.94
C ARG A 138 9.32 17.40 -4.13
N PRO A 139 9.37 16.74 -2.96
CA PRO A 139 10.62 16.57 -2.24
C PRO A 139 11.61 15.80 -3.11
N ASP A 140 12.87 16.22 -3.06
CA ASP A 140 14.01 15.61 -3.75
C ASP A 140 14.90 14.92 -2.71
N GLY A 141 15.06 13.60 -2.82
CA GLY A 141 15.92 12.80 -1.95
C GLY A 141 17.41 12.89 -2.30
N GLY A 142 17.77 13.67 -3.33
CA GLY A 142 19.10 13.77 -3.88
C GLY A 142 19.56 12.46 -4.53
N ARG A 143 20.86 12.39 -4.85
CA ARG A 143 21.47 11.21 -5.50
C ARG A 143 21.33 9.93 -4.67
N SER A 144 21.21 10.06 -3.35
CA SER A 144 21.09 8.94 -2.41
C SER A 144 19.64 8.58 -2.10
N LEU A 145 18.65 9.21 -2.76
CA LEU A 145 17.21 8.94 -2.55
C LEU A 145 16.83 8.89 -1.07
N LYS A 146 17.30 9.86 -0.28
CA LYS A 146 17.06 9.94 1.16
C LYS A 146 15.88 10.83 1.48
N PHE A 147 14.70 10.23 1.66
CA PHE A 147 13.46 10.89 2.05
C PHE A 147 13.22 10.77 3.56
N ASP A 148 14.09 11.42 4.33
CA ASP A 148 14.07 11.45 5.80
C ASP A 148 13.74 12.85 6.30
N PHE A 149 12.48 13.25 6.15
CA PHE A 149 12.02 14.59 6.52
C PHE A 149 11.37 14.61 7.91
N PRO A 150 11.60 15.67 8.72
CA PRO A 150 11.01 15.79 10.04
C PRO A 150 9.50 16.12 9.98
N ILE A 151 8.78 15.84 11.07
CA ILE A 151 7.40 16.28 11.28
C ILE A 151 7.31 16.98 12.64
N ASP A 152 6.69 18.15 12.67
CA ASP A 152 6.33 18.86 13.91
C ASP A 152 4.82 19.04 13.99
N PHE A 153 4.15 18.15 14.73
CA PHE A 153 2.71 18.18 14.91
C PHE A 153 2.18 19.39 15.70
N LYS A 154 3.07 20.24 16.25
CA LYS A 154 2.67 21.52 16.85
C LYS A 154 2.47 22.63 15.82
N LYS A 155 2.89 22.41 14.57
CA LYS A 155 2.77 23.35 13.46
C LYS A 155 1.67 22.90 12.50
N SER A 156 1.28 23.80 11.58
CA SER A 156 0.31 23.47 10.54
C SER A 156 0.85 22.43 9.54
N PRO A 157 -0.03 21.66 8.87
CA PRO A 157 0.34 20.69 7.84
C PRO A 157 1.36 21.16 6.81
N LYS A 158 1.23 22.40 6.35
CA LYS A 158 2.14 23.01 5.38
C LYS A 158 3.61 23.00 5.81
N SER A 159 3.89 22.94 7.12
CA SER A 159 5.26 22.94 7.65
C SER A 159 6.01 21.62 7.51
N TYR A 160 5.31 20.52 7.19
CA TYR A 160 5.87 19.18 7.05
C TYR A 160 5.45 18.51 5.73
N LEU A 161 5.26 19.32 4.69
CA LEU A 161 4.81 18.91 3.36
C LEU A 161 5.69 17.81 2.75
N ASP A 162 7.02 17.90 2.89
CA ASP A 162 7.94 16.87 2.37
C ASP A 162 7.70 15.49 2.98
N ALA A 163 7.45 15.44 4.30
CA ALA A 163 7.17 14.19 4.99
C ALA A 163 5.79 13.63 4.61
N ALA A 164 4.79 14.49 4.42
CA ALA A 164 3.46 14.13 3.95
C ALA A 164 3.50 13.54 2.52
N ILE A 165 4.13 14.24 1.57
CA ILE A 165 4.30 13.77 0.19
C ILE A 165 5.09 12.45 0.15
N THR A 166 6.13 12.32 0.99
CA THR A 166 6.90 11.06 1.09
C THR A 166 6.04 9.89 1.57
N ASN A 167 5.18 10.11 2.57
CA ASN A 167 4.26 9.07 3.07
C ASN A 167 3.21 8.70 2.00
N LEU A 168 2.65 9.69 1.30
CA LEU A 168 1.72 9.48 0.19
C LEU A 168 2.36 8.69 -0.97
N PHE A 169 3.58 9.05 -1.35
CA PHE A 169 4.37 8.36 -2.36
C PHE A 169 4.64 6.90 -1.97
N PHE A 170 5.08 6.68 -0.74
CA PHE A 170 5.32 5.34 -0.19
C PHE A 170 4.05 4.49 -0.27
N TRP A 171 2.90 4.98 0.21
CA TRP A 171 1.68 4.18 0.24
C TRP A 171 1.06 3.92 -1.12
N ASN A 172 1.15 4.86 -2.08
CA ASN A 172 0.73 4.58 -3.46
C ASN A 172 1.57 3.47 -4.09
N ASN A 173 2.88 3.46 -3.85
CA ASN A 173 3.75 2.39 -4.33
C ASN A 173 3.53 1.06 -3.61
N VAL A 174 3.34 1.06 -2.28
CA VAL A 174 3.01 -0.15 -1.52
C VAL A 174 1.70 -0.76 -2.01
N MET A 175 0.67 0.06 -2.24
CA MET A 175 -0.62 -0.41 -2.77
C MET A 175 -0.46 -1.00 -4.17
N HIS A 176 0.29 -0.33 -5.06
CA HIS A 176 0.65 -0.87 -6.37
C HIS A 176 1.32 -2.24 -6.23
N ASP A 177 2.45 -2.30 -5.52
CA ASP A 177 3.31 -3.48 -5.46
C ASP A 177 2.64 -4.66 -4.78
N LEU A 178 1.87 -4.39 -3.73
CA LEU A 178 1.14 -5.41 -3.01
C LEU A 178 0.04 -6.01 -3.88
N PHE A 179 -0.84 -5.18 -4.45
CA PHE A 179 -1.95 -5.67 -5.26
C PHE A 179 -1.49 -6.26 -6.58
N TYR A 180 -0.33 -5.86 -7.11
CA TYR A 180 0.33 -6.53 -8.22
C TYR A 180 0.54 -8.03 -7.92
N GLN A 181 0.99 -8.39 -6.71
CA GLN A 181 1.11 -9.79 -6.29
C GLN A 181 -0.25 -10.48 -6.34
N TYR A 182 -1.33 -9.84 -5.87
CA TYR A 182 -2.69 -10.40 -5.86
C TYR A 182 -3.36 -10.37 -7.25
N GLY A 183 -2.66 -9.86 -8.26
CA GLY A 183 -3.05 -9.95 -9.66
C GLY A 183 -3.65 -8.66 -10.22
N PHE A 184 -3.59 -7.53 -9.52
CA PHE A 184 -3.81 -6.22 -10.13
C PHE A 184 -2.53 -5.78 -10.85
N ASN A 185 -2.29 -6.41 -12.00
CA ASN A 185 -1.12 -6.23 -12.86
C ASN A 185 -1.51 -5.50 -14.15
N GLU A 186 -0.58 -5.39 -15.09
CA GLU A 186 -0.74 -4.58 -16.30
C GLU A 186 -1.96 -5.00 -17.12
N VAL A 187 -2.15 -6.30 -17.38
CA VAL A 187 -3.33 -6.81 -18.12
C VAL A 187 -4.66 -6.61 -17.37
N SER A 188 -4.60 -6.44 -16.06
CA SER A 188 -5.77 -6.16 -15.21
C SER A 188 -6.01 -4.66 -15.05
N GLY A 189 -5.27 -3.82 -15.76
CA GLY A 189 -5.36 -2.36 -15.77
C GLY A 189 -4.90 -1.73 -14.46
N ASN A 190 -3.72 -2.11 -13.98
CA ASN A 190 -3.06 -1.38 -12.89
C ASN A 190 -2.54 -0.01 -13.35
N PHE A 191 -2.04 0.79 -12.41
CA PHE A 191 -1.56 2.15 -12.70
C PHE A 191 -0.04 2.15 -12.89
N GLN A 192 0.43 2.27 -14.12
CA GLN A 192 1.85 2.29 -14.46
C GLN A 192 2.14 3.20 -15.67
N GLU A 193 3.26 3.91 -15.64
CA GLU A 193 3.75 4.69 -16.77
C GLU A 193 4.26 3.78 -17.90
N ASP A 194 5.06 2.77 -17.55
CA ASP A 194 5.58 1.74 -18.44
C ASP A 194 5.09 0.36 -17.97
N ASN A 195 4.47 -0.40 -18.89
CA ASN A 195 3.95 -1.75 -18.63
C ASN A 195 4.98 -2.85 -18.97
N PHE A 196 6.20 -2.48 -19.31
CA PHE A 196 7.31 -3.36 -19.65
C PHE A 196 7.02 -4.35 -20.79
N GLY A 197 6.02 -4.08 -21.62
CA GLY A 197 5.55 -4.99 -22.67
C GLY A 197 4.71 -6.18 -22.14
N ARG A 198 4.21 -6.10 -20.90
CA ARG A 198 3.44 -7.17 -20.23
C ARG A 198 1.93 -7.11 -20.49
N GLY A 199 1.45 -6.17 -21.30
CA GLY A 199 0.04 -5.97 -21.66
C GLY A 199 -0.58 -4.73 -21.00
N GLY A 200 -1.90 -4.60 -21.08
CA GLY A 200 -2.62 -3.41 -20.59
C GLY A 200 -2.30 -2.12 -21.35
N LEU A 201 -2.83 -1.00 -20.88
CA LEU A 201 -2.54 0.34 -21.40
C LEU A 201 -1.81 1.16 -20.34
N GLY A 202 -0.53 1.46 -20.57
CA GLY A 202 0.28 2.27 -19.66
C GLY A 202 0.06 3.77 -19.81
N MET A 203 1.06 4.57 -19.41
CA MET A 203 0.96 6.03 -19.28
C MET A 203 -0.15 6.47 -18.32
N ASP A 204 -0.38 5.69 -17.27
CA ASP A 204 -1.49 5.89 -16.35
C ASP A 204 -1.11 5.79 -14.87
N GLY A 205 0.17 6.03 -14.54
CA GLY A 205 0.63 6.16 -13.16
C GLY A 205 -0.20 7.19 -12.37
N VAL A 206 -0.41 6.92 -11.08
CA VAL A 206 -1.31 7.73 -10.26
C VAL A 206 -0.78 9.15 -10.10
N ILE A 207 -1.66 10.16 -10.23
CA ILE A 207 -1.40 11.53 -9.80
C ILE A 207 -1.88 11.63 -8.36
N ALA A 208 -0.95 11.77 -7.41
CA ALA A 208 -1.25 11.83 -5.98
C ALA A 208 -0.93 13.23 -5.42
N ASN A 209 -1.99 13.99 -5.13
CA ASN A 209 -1.90 15.35 -4.62
C ASN A 209 -2.00 15.34 -3.09
N ALA A 210 -0.91 15.72 -2.43
CA ALA A 210 -0.85 15.94 -0.98
C ALA A 210 -1.34 17.35 -0.63
N GLN A 211 -2.01 17.46 0.52
CA GLN A 211 -2.57 18.71 1.07
C GLN A 211 -3.33 19.54 0.01
N ASP A 212 -4.10 18.86 -0.85
CA ASP A 212 -4.77 19.46 -1.98
C ASP A 212 -5.78 20.54 -1.53
N GLY A 213 -5.61 21.76 -2.05
CA GLY A 213 -6.35 22.95 -1.64
C GLY A 213 -7.80 23.01 -2.15
N SER A 214 -8.23 22.05 -2.98
CA SER A 214 -9.59 22.04 -3.55
C SER A 214 -10.66 21.58 -2.54
N GLY A 215 -10.25 21.13 -1.35
CA GLY A 215 -11.17 20.73 -0.29
C GLY A 215 -10.51 20.60 1.08
N THR A 216 -11.32 20.29 2.10
CA THR A 216 -10.88 19.91 3.45
C THR A 216 -11.77 18.80 3.98
N ASN A 217 -11.33 18.11 5.04
CA ASN A 217 -12.12 17.11 5.77
C ASN A 217 -12.65 15.96 4.90
N ASN A 218 -11.87 15.56 3.90
CA ASN A 218 -12.22 14.50 2.96
C ASN A 218 -10.97 14.01 2.21
N ALA A 219 -11.17 13.12 1.25
CA ALA A 219 -10.24 12.82 0.16
C ALA A 219 -11.07 12.38 -1.06
N ASN A 220 -10.44 12.07 -2.19
CA ASN A 220 -11.10 11.36 -3.30
C ASN A 220 -10.08 10.77 -4.28
N PHE A 221 -10.54 9.76 -5.02
CA PHE A 221 -9.83 9.16 -6.13
C PHE A 221 -10.69 9.13 -7.40
N ALA A 222 -10.19 9.72 -8.48
CA ALA A 222 -10.79 9.59 -9.80
C ALA A 222 -10.15 8.41 -10.56
N THR A 223 -10.98 7.47 -11.02
CA THR A 223 -10.52 6.26 -11.73
C THR A 223 -11.04 6.23 -13.17
N PRO A 224 -10.40 6.91 -14.13
CA PRO A 224 -10.74 6.72 -15.54
C PRO A 224 -10.32 5.30 -16.00
N PRO A 225 -10.80 4.85 -17.18
CA PRO A 225 -10.40 3.57 -17.76
C PRO A 225 -8.88 3.43 -17.94
N ASP A 226 -8.43 2.20 -18.16
CA ASP A 226 -7.03 1.85 -18.42
C ASP A 226 -6.37 2.74 -19.48
N GLY A 227 -5.11 3.12 -19.25
CA GLY A 227 -4.39 4.08 -20.09
C GLY A 227 -4.66 5.56 -19.80
N GLN A 228 -5.44 5.87 -18.76
CA GLN A 228 -5.64 7.22 -18.25
C GLN A 228 -5.33 7.29 -16.75
N ARG A 229 -4.58 8.31 -16.33
CA ARG A 229 -4.07 8.44 -14.96
C ARG A 229 -5.21 8.51 -13.95
N GLY A 230 -5.12 7.65 -12.94
CA GLY A 230 -5.87 7.85 -11.70
C GLY A 230 -5.45 9.14 -11.01
N ARG A 231 -6.36 9.81 -10.30
CA ARG A 231 -6.03 11.03 -9.56
C ARG A 231 -6.54 10.96 -8.12
N MET A 232 -5.62 10.85 -7.19
CA MET A 232 -5.84 10.91 -5.75
C MET A 232 -5.65 12.34 -5.25
N ARG A 233 -6.61 12.85 -4.48
CA ARG A 233 -6.51 14.14 -3.79
C ARG A 233 -6.72 13.94 -2.30
N MET A 234 -5.66 14.16 -1.54
CA MET A 234 -5.65 14.07 -0.09
C MET A 234 -5.81 15.47 0.50
N TYR A 235 -6.69 15.62 1.49
CA TYR A 235 -6.95 16.94 2.07
C TYR A 235 -6.48 17.07 3.51
N VAL A 236 -6.26 18.32 3.90
CA VAL A 236 -6.12 18.71 5.30
C VAL A 236 -7.48 18.65 6.01
N TRP A 237 -7.48 18.20 7.25
CA TRP A 237 -8.65 18.11 8.12
C TRP A 237 -8.60 19.18 9.21
N THR A 238 -9.71 19.88 9.38
CA THR A 238 -9.84 21.08 10.23
C THR A 238 -10.61 20.81 11.52
N GLN A 239 -10.69 19.54 11.95
CA GLN A 239 -11.42 19.12 13.15
C GLN A 239 -10.60 19.26 14.45
N THR A 240 -9.33 19.67 14.33
CA THR A 240 -8.39 19.79 15.46
C THR A 240 -7.55 21.04 15.31
N ASN A 241 -6.88 21.46 16.40
CA ASN A 241 -5.95 22.58 16.39
C ASN A 241 -4.59 22.15 17.00
N PRO A 242 -3.49 22.15 16.22
CA PRO A 242 -3.41 22.41 14.78
C PRO A 242 -4.22 21.41 13.94
N ASN A 243 -4.56 21.78 12.70
CA ASN A 243 -5.19 20.90 11.72
C ASN A 243 -4.37 19.61 11.51
N ARG A 244 -5.04 18.52 11.17
CA ARG A 244 -4.40 17.23 10.86
C ARG A 244 -4.33 17.00 9.36
N ASP A 245 -3.30 16.27 8.96
CA ASP A 245 -3.02 15.99 7.55
C ASP A 245 -3.52 14.59 7.16
N GLY A 246 -4.42 14.51 6.19
CA GLY A 246 -4.94 13.23 5.68
C GLY A 246 -3.85 12.37 5.03
N ASP A 247 -2.77 13.00 4.53
CA ASP A 247 -1.60 12.31 3.97
C ASP A 247 -0.80 11.50 5.00
N LEU A 248 -1.08 11.67 6.29
CA LEU A 248 -0.47 10.88 7.38
C LEU A 248 -1.42 9.82 7.94
N GLU A 249 -2.67 9.75 7.48
CA GLU A 249 -3.60 8.67 7.81
C GLU A 249 -3.67 7.67 6.67
N ASN A 250 -2.85 6.64 6.76
CA ASN A 250 -2.71 5.58 5.77
C ASN A 250 -4.05 4.90 5.46
N GLY A 251 -4.97 4.83 6.42
CA GLY A 251 -6.32 4.31 6.18
C GLY A 251 -7.07 5.08 5.08
N ILE A 252 -6.91 6.40 5.00
CA ILE A 252 -7.51 7.23 3.95
C ILE A 252 -6.79 6.99 2.62
N ILE A 253 -5.45 6.97 2.60
CA ILE A 253 -4.68 6.71 1.36
C ILE A 253 -5.03 5.34 0.75
N ILE A 254 -5.09 4.31 1.59
CA ILE A 254 -5.45 2.95 1.17
C ILE A 254 -6.89 2.92 0.66
N HIS A 255 -7.82 3.62 1.32
CA HIS A 255 -9.21 3.73 0.88
C HIS A 255 -9.28 4.35 -0.52
N GLU A 256 -8.62 5.50 -0.73
CA GLU A 256 -8.63 6.16 -2.04
C GLU A 256 -8.03 5.28 -3.14
N TYR A 257 -6.89 4.64 -2.88
CA TYR A 257 -6.30 3.71 -3.86
C TYR A 257 -7.21 2.48 -4.10
N GLY A 258 -7.94 2.06 -3.06
CA GLY A 258 -8.95 0.99 -3.12
C GLY A 258 -10.06 1.25 -4.14
N HIS A 259 -10.45 2.51 -4.34
CA HIS A 259 -11.36 2.87 -5.44
C HIS A 259 -10.74 2.61 -6.81
N GLY A 260 -9.45 2.93 -6.98
CA GLY A 260 -8.68 2.63 -8.18
C GLY A 260 -8.71 1.14 -8.51
N ILE A 261 -8.34 0.31 -7.54
CA ILE A 261 -8.30 -1.16 -7.67
C ILE A 261 -9.69 -1.72 -8.00
N SER A 262 -10.69 -1.42 -7.19
CA SER A 262 -12.03 -2.02 -7.34
C SER A 262 -12.70 -1.59 -8.65
N THR A 263 -12.51 -0.34 -9.07
CA THR A 263 -13.10 0.20 -10.31
C THR A 263 -12.43 -0.37 -11.56
N ARG A 264 -11.09 -0.47 -11.60
CA ARG A 264 -10.38 -1.05 -12.75
C ARG A 264 -10.66 -2.55 -12.92
N LEU A 265 -10.79 -3.27 -11.81
CA LEU A 265 -11.05 -4.73 -11.87
C LEU A 265 -12.51 -5.06 -12.23
N THR A 266 -13.49 -4.30 -11.71
CA THR A 266 -14.90 -4.62 -11.89
C THR A 266 -15.39 -4.31 -13.30
N GLY A 267 -15.88 -5.33 -14.02
CA GLY A 267 -16.34 -5.16 -15.39
C GLY A 267 -15.22 -4.96 -16.42
N GLY A 268 -13.97 -5.12 -15.99
CA GLY A 268 -12.77 -5.08 -16.82
C GLY A 268 -12.14 -3.69 -16.95
N PRO A 269 -10.83 -3.63 -17.26
CA PRO A 269 -10.01 -2.41 -17.16
C PRO A 269 -10.44 -1.27 -18.10
N ALA A 270 -11.14 -1.59 -19.19
CA ALA A 270 -11.67 -0.61 -20.13
C ALA A 270 -12.96 0.08 -19.67
N ASN A 271 -13.58 -0.33 -18.55
CA ASN A 271 -14.90 0.16 -18.12
C ASN A 271 -14.95 0.56 -16.64
N SER A 272 -14.67 1.83 -16.35
CA SER A 272 -14.79 2.40 -15.00
C SER A 272 -16.21 2.75 -14.56
N GLY A 273 -17.24 2.41 -15.34
CA GLY A 273 -18.64 2.78 -15.06
C GLY A 273 -19.40 1.81 -14.14
N CYS A 274 -18.70 0.82 -13.57
CA CYS A 274 -19.33 -0.34 -12.95
C CYS A 274 -19.66 -0.20 -11.46
N LEU A 275 -19.06 0.77 -10.75
CA LEU A 275 -19.24 0.96 -9.30
C LEU A 275 -19.78 2.37 -8.96
N GLY A 276 -20.66 2.92 -9.78
CA GLY A 276 -21.05 4.34 -9.66
C GLY A 276 -22.17 4.69 -8.68
N PHE A 277 -23.08 3.77 -8.36
CA PHE A 277 -24.26 4.07 -7.53
C PHE A 277 -24.87 2.82 -6.88
N GLY A 278 -25.83 3.03 -5.96
CA GLY A 278 -26.62 1.94 -5.38
C GLY A 278 -25.78 0.97 -4.55
N GLU A 279 -26.10 -0.32 -4.63
CA GLU A 279 -25.29 -1.38 -4.01
C GLU A 279 -23.86 -1.43 -4.58
N ALA A 280 -23.71 -1.31 -5.90
CA ALA A 280 -22.40 -1.36 -6.55
C ALA A 280 -21.48 -0.23 -6.06
N GLY A 281 -21.97 1.01 -6.04
CA GLY A 281 -21.21 2.14 -5.47
C GLY A 281 -20.96 1.97 -3.97
N GLY A 282 -21.93 1.42 -3.23
CA GLY A 282 -21.73 1.07 -1.83
C GLY A 282 -20.60 0.05 -1.63
N MET A 283 -20.52 -0.99 -2.47
CA MET A 283 -19.40 -1.93 -2.40
C MET A 283 -18.07 -1.26 -2.78
N GLY A 284 -18.07 -0.29 -3.70
CA GLY A 284 -16.94 0.60 -3.97
C GLY A 284 -16.29 1.13 -2.69
N GLU A 285 -17.10 1.76 -1.84
CA GLU A 285 -16.70 2.26 -0.52
C GLU A 285 -16.26 1.13 0.43
N GLY A 286 -16.97 0.01 0.43
CA GLY A 286 -16.69 -1.10 1.34
C GLY A 286 -15.42 -1.89 0.99
N TRP A 287 -15.05 -2.03 -0.29
CA TRP A 287 -13.77 -2.62 -0.69
C TRP A 287 -12.61 -1.73 -0.24
N SER A 288 -12.74 -0.42 -0.43
CA SER A 288 -11.75 0.56 0.02
C SER A 288 -11.54 0.51 1.54
N ASP A 289 -12.63 0.50 2.32
CA ASP A 289 -12.55 0.38 3.78
C ASP A 289 -11.97 -0.97 4.22
N VAL A 290 -12.39 -2.09 3.61
CA VAL A 290 -11.86 -3.39 4.03
C VAL A 290 -10.37 -3.48 3.75
N PHE A 291 -9.87 -2.97 2.63
CA PHE A 291 -8.42 -2.94 2.36
C PHE A 291 -7.67 -2.15 3.43
N ALA A 292 -8.17 -0.98 3.83
CA ALA A 292 -7.58 -0.20 4.91
C ALA A 292 -7.59 -0.96 6.25
N VAL A 293 -8.69 -1.63 6.59
CA VAL A 293 -8.81 -2.45 7.81
C VAL A 293 -7.88 -3.67 7.78
N LEU A 294 -7.69 -4.30 6.62
CA LEU A 294 -6.83 -5.48 6.50
C LEU A 294 -5.34 -5.10 6.60
N LEU A 295 -4.90 -4.05 5.91
CA LEU A 295 -3.49 -3.67 5.86
C LEU A 295 -2.97 -3.01 7.14
N ARG A 296 -3.87 -2.66 8.09
CA ARG A 296 -3.50 -2.23 9.44
C ARG A 296 -3.49 -3.36 10.49
N GLN A 297 -3.77 -4.61 10.10
CA GLN A 297 -3.71 -5.75 11.02
C GLN A 297 -2.28 -6.07 11.46
N ARG A 298 -2.12 -6.59 12.68
CA ARG A 298 -0.84 -6.95 13.29
C ARG A 298 -0.89 -8.36 13.87
N PRO A 299 0.25 -9.07 14.02
CA PRO A 299 0.28 -10.42 14.59
C PRO A 299 -0.36 -10.56 15.97
N SER A 300 -0.34 -9.49 16.79
CA SER A 300 -0.94 -9.48 18.13
C SER A 300 -2.46 -9.27 18.14
N TYR A 301 -3.07 -8.97 16.99
CA TYR A 301 -4.50 -8.71 16.88
C TYR A 301 -5.30 -10.00 16.72
N ASN A 302 -6.54 -9.97 17.18
CA ASN A 302 -7.48 -11.08 17.07
C ASN A 302 -8.88 -10.58 16.64
N ARG A 303 -9.80 -11.51 16.40
CA ARG A 303 -11.15 -11.22 15.89
C ARG A 303 -12.00 -10.24 16.70
N THR A 304 -11.63 -9.94 17.95
CA THR A 304 -12.37 -9.00 18.82
C THR A 304 -11.94 -7.55 18.65
N MET A 305 -10.87 -7.30 17.88
CA MET A 305 -10.38 -5.96 17.60
C MET A 305 -11.44 -5.09 16.91
N ARG A 306 -11.26 -3.78 17.04
CA ARG A 306 -12.15 -2.74 16.52
C ARG A 306 -11.31 -1.77 15.70
N PHE A 307 -11.84 -1.38 14.55
CA PHE A 307 -11.17 -0.46 13.65
C PHE A 307 -12.14 0.63 13.20
N SER A 308 -11.82 1.85 13.56
CA SER A 308 -12.39 3.08 13.02
C SER A 308 -11.72 3.44 11.69
N MET A 309 -12.38 4.30 10.92
CA MET A 309 -11.81 4.96 9.74
C MET A 309 -11.78 6.47 9.96
N GLY A 310 -10.68 7.13 9.57
CA GLY A 310 -10.58 8.59 9.59
C GLY A 310 -10.48 9.19 10.99
N ASP A 311 -10.30 8.40 12.04
CA ASP A 311 -10.40 8.87 13.42
C ASP A 311 -9.24 9.77 13.82
N TYR A 312 -8.03 9.52 13.30
CA TYR A 312 -6.95 10.48 13.49
C TYR A 312 -7.31 11.81 12.86
N SER A 313 -7.62 11.88 11.58
CA SER A 313 -7.84 13.16 10.90
C SER A 313 -9.09 13.89 11.43
N ASN A 314 -10.12 13.14 11.82
CA ASN A 314 -11.40 13.64 12.30
C ASN A 314 -11.45 13.92 13.82
N GLY A 315 -10.30 14.00 14.50
CA GLY A 315 -10.23 14.45 15.90
C GLY A 315 -10.54 13.40 16.96
N GLY A 316 -10.43 12.12 16.63
CA GLY A 316 -10.54 10.97 17.53
C GLY A 316 -11.83 10.16 17.37
N ILE A 317 -12.76 10.61 16.52
CA ILE A 317 -14.02 9.92 16.24
C ILE A 317 -14.00 9.45 14.79
N GLY A 318 -14.25 8.16 14.55
CA GLY A 318 -14.32 7.61 13.20
C GLY A 318 -15.47 8.22 12.38
N ILE A 319 -15.34 8.19 11.05
CA ILE A 319 -16.32 8.79 10.12
C ILE A 319 -17.45 7.84 9.71
N ARG A 320 -17.36 6.56 10.10
CA ARG A 320 -18.40 5.54 9.87
C ARG A 320 -19.34 5.45 11.07
N ARG A 321 -20.53 4.88 10.87
CA ARG A 321 -21.56 4.76 11.92
C ARG A 321 -21.16 3.84 13.06
N TYR A 322 -20.36 2.81 12.77
CA TYR A 322 -19.87 1.85 13.74
C TYR A 322 -18.41 1.49 13.45
N ASP A 323 -17.66 1.15 14.49
CA ASP A 323 -16.35 0.53 14.33
C ASP A 323 -16.48 -0.82 13.63
N TYR A 324 -15.54 -1.13 12.74
CA TYR A 324 -15.43 -2.45 12.14
C TYR A 324 -14.95 -3.46 13.17
N THR A 325 -15.80 -4.44 13.48
CA THR A 325 -15.51 -5.51 14.45
C THR A 325 -16.41 -6.72 14.21
N THR A 326 -15.98 -7.92 14.63
CA THR A 326 -16.84 -9.12 14.55
C THR A 326 -17.90 -9.18 15.67
N ASN A 327 -17.90 -8.23 16.60
CA ASN A 327 -18.86 -8.16 17.69
C ASN A 327 -20.17 -7.46 17.25
N MET A 328 -21.22 -8.26 17.05
CA MET A 328 -22.55 -7.79 16.62
C MET A 328 -23.26 -6.85 17.60
N LYS A 329 -22.80 -6.76 18.87
CA LYS A 329 -23.34 -5.77 19.83
C LYS A 329 -22.79 -4.35 19.57
N ILE A 330 -21.62 -4.25 18.94
CA ILE A 330 -20.94 -2.99 18.68
C ILE A 330 -21.25 -2.53 17.26
N ASN A 331 -21.06 -3.41 16.28
CA ASN A 331 -21.51 -3.19 14.91
C ASN A 331 -22.62 -4.20 14.60
N PRO A 332 -23.91 -3.78 14.68
CA PRO A 332 -25.06 -4.64 14.42
C PRO A 332 -25.47 -4.68 12.94
N GLU A 333 -24.66 -4.10 12.03
CA GLU A 333 -25.02 -4.00 10.62
C GLU A 333 -25.06 -5.37 9.94
N THR A 334 -26.15 -5.59 9.22
CA THR A 334 -26.41 -6.78 8.41
C THR A 334 -26.90 -6.32 7.04
N TYR A 335 -26.94 -7.20 6.05
CA TYR A 335 -27.25 -6.84 4.67
C TYR A 335 -28.55 -6.03 4.51
N GLY A 336 -29.56 -6.30 5.33
CA GLY A 336 -30.85 -5.61 5.34
C GLY A 336 -30.81 -4.18 5.84
N TYR A 337 -29.70 -3.74 6.47
CA TYR A 337 -29.52 -2.34 6.85
C TYR A 337 -29.53 -1.41 5.64
N ILE A 338 -29.15 -1.88 4.46
CA ILE A 338 -29.16 -1.03 3.26
C ILE A 338 -30.56 -0.54 2.84
N LYS A 339 -31.62 -1.15 3.39
CA LYS A 339 -33.02 -0.71 3.22
C LYS A 339 -33.44 0.40 4.17
N LYS A 340 -32.67 0.63 5.25
CA LYS A 340 -32.99 1.66 6.24
C LYS A 340 -32.79 3.04 5.62
N SER A 341 -33.61 4.01 6.03
CA SER A 341 -33.56 5.39 5.53
C SER A 341 -32.18 6.06 5.67
N GLY A 342 -31.38 5.67 6.66
CA GLY A 342 -30.01 6.18 6.83
C GLY A 342 -28.95 5.60 5.87
N TYR A 343 -29.31 4.64 5.02
CA TYR A 343 -28.36 3.86 4.20
C TYR A 343 -28.55 4.08 2.69
N TRP A 344 -29.19 5.18 2.29
CA TRP A 344 -29.32 5.54 0.88
C TRP A 344 -27.97 5.90 0.23
N GLY A 345 -27.06 6.55 0.96
CA GLY A 345 -25.72 6.91 0.47
C GLY A 345 -24.78 5.72 0.32
N VAL A 346 -23.80 5.84 -0.60
CA VAL A 346 -22.83 4.78 -0.89
C VAL A 346 -21.96 4.46 0.33
N HIS A 347 -21.47 5.46 1.08
CA HIS A 347 -20.66 5.25 2.27
C HIS A 347 -21.36 4.33 3.30
N ALA A 348 -22.62 4.64 3.64
CA ALA A 348 -23.37 3.84 4.60
C ALA A 348 -23.62 2.41 4.10
N LYS A 349 -23.80 2.18 2.80
CA LYS A 349 -23.86 0.81 2.26
C LYS A 349 -22.50 0.12 2.31
N GLY A 350 -21.42 0.85 2.07
CA GLY A 350 -20.04 0.35 2.16
C GLY A 350 -19.67 -0.15 3.55
N GLU A 351 -20.16 0.52 4.59
CA GLU A 351 -20.00 0.09 5.98
C GLU A 351 -20.54 -1.34 6.19
N VAL A 352 -21.73 -1.62 5.66
CA VAL A 352 -22.32 -2.96 5.68
C VAL A 352 -21.47 -3.97 4.92
N TRP A 353 -20.98 -3.62 3.73
CA TRP A 353 -20.16 -4.51 2.90
C TRP A 353 -18.82 -4.85 3.55
N ALA A 354 -18.09 -3.85 4.02
CA ALA A 354 -16.82 -4.02 4.71
C ALA A 354 -16.99 -4.86 5.99
N GLY A 355 -18.06 -4.61 6.75
CA GLY A 355 -18.41 -5.42 7.93
C GLY A 355 -18.67 -6.89 7.60
N ILE A 356 -19.36 -7.17 6.49
CA ILE A 356 -19.58 -8.54 5.97
C ILE A 356 -18.25 -9.21 5.60
N LEU A 357 -17.39 -8.52 4.85
CA LEU A 357 -16.10 -9.06 4.43
C LEU A 357 -15.16 -9.32 5.62
N LEU A 358 -15.21 -8.49 6.66
CA LEU A 358 -14.40 -8.65 7.86
C LEU A 358 -14.69 -9.98 8.59
N GLU A 359 -15.94 -10.45 8.59
CA GLU A 359 -16.29 -11.75 9.18
C GLU A 359 -15.59 -12.90 8.45
N SER A 360 -15.62 -12.86 7.12
CA SER A 360 -14.94 -13.84 6.28
C SER A 360 -13.43 -13.77 6.43
N TYR A 361 -12.84 -12.57 6.49
CA TYR A 361 -11.42 -12.38 6.78
C TYR A 361 -10.99 -13.10 8.06
N TRP A 362 -11.71 -12.87 9.18
CA TRP A 362 -11.35 -13.51 10.45
C TRP A 362 -11.54 -15.03 10.42
N ASN A 363 -12.54 -15.55 9.71
CA ASN A 363 -12.68 -17.00 9.55
C ASN A 363 -11.45 -17.63 8.85
N PHE A 364 -10.83 -16.91 7.91
CA PHE A 364 -9.60 -17.37 7.26
C PHE A 364 -8.39 -17.24 8.17
N VAL A 365 -8.23 -16.11 8.87
CA VAL A 365 -7.11 -15.90 9.80
C VAL A 365 -7.17 -16.90 10.96
N ASP A 366 -8.35 -17.14 11.53
CA ASP A 366 -8.54 -18.12 12.62
C ASP A 366 -8.17 -19.54 12.17
N LYS A 367 -8.38 -19.90 10.90
CA LYS A 367 -8.06 -21.23 10.37
C LYS A 367 -6.62 -21.39 9.88
N TYR A 368 -6.09 -20.39 9.18
CA TYR A 368 -4.82 -20.47 8.45
C TYR A 368 -3.70 -19.61 9.04
N GLY A 369 -3.98 -18.89 10.13
CA GLY A 369 -3.04 -17.98 10.78
C GLY A 369 -2.91 -16.64 10.04
N PHE A 370 -2.36 -15.65 10.74
CA PHE A 370 -1.97 -14.37 10.14
C PHE A 370 -0.51 -14.42 9.71
N ASN A 371 -0.19 -13.87 8.54
CA ASN A 371 1.17 -13.69 8.06
C ASN A 371 1.47 -12.19 7.90
N GLU A 372 2.47 -11.70 8.62
CA GLU A 372 2.88 -10.29 8.57
C GLU A 372 3.50 -9.89 7.23
N ASN A 373 4.09 -10.84 6.50
CA ASN A 373 4.62 -10.58 5.18
C ASN A 373 3.50 -10.71 4.14
N TRP A 374 2.85 -9.58 3.87
CA TRP A 374 1.76 -9.45 2.89
C TRP A 374 2.18 -9.72 1.43
N TYR A 375 3.48 -9.66 1.11
CA TYR A 375 4.00 -10.01 -0.22
C TYR A 375 4.11 -11.53 -0.42
N ASN A 376 4.12 -12.29 0.67
CA ASN A 376 4.04 -13.73 0.64
C ASN A 376 2.55 -14.13 0.62
N LYS A 377 2.12 -14.82 -0.43
CA LYS A 377 0.72 -15.24 -0.64
C LYS A 377 0.27 -16.39 0.29
N PHE A 378 0.83 -16.47 1.49
CA PHE A 378 0.56 -17.49 2.50
C PHE A 378 -0.08 -16.86 3.74
N GLY A 379 -0.87 -17.63 4.48
CA GLY A 379 -1.65 -17.15 5.63
C GLY A 379 -3.08 -16.79 5.25
N GLY A 380 -3.98 -16.83 6.23
CA GLY A 380 -5.41 -16.56 6.05
C GLY A 380 -5.70 -15.16 5.54
N ASN A 381 -4.90 -14.17 5.95
CA ASN A 381 -5.02 -12.80 5.47
C ASN A 381 -4.72 -12.68 3.97
N SER A 382 -3.60 -13.21 3.51
CA SER A 382 -3.21 -13.21 2.09
C SER A 382 -4.15 -14.07 1.24
N MET A 383 -4.60 -15.23 1.75
CA MET A 383 -5.58 -16.07 1.07
C MET A 383 -6.90 -15.33 0.87
N PHE A 384 -7.44 -14.68 1.91
CA PHE A 384 -8.68 -13.94 1.82
C PHE A 384 -8.56 -12.74 0.88
N LEU A 385 -7.50 -11.94 1.00
CA LEU A 385 -7.25 -10.81 0.10
C LEU A 385 -7.19 -11.26 -1.37
N SER A 386 -6.53 -12.39 -1.63
CA SER A 386 -6.51 -12.97 -2.97
C SER A 386 -7.90 -13.32 -3.50
N LEU A 387 -8.79 -13.85 -2.67
CA LEU A 387 -10.15 -14.18 -3.09
C LEU A 387 -11.00 -12.94 -3.34
N VAL A 388 -10.77 -11.86 -2.58
CA VAL A 388 -11.43 -10.56 -2.81
C VAL A 388 -10.99 -9.97 -4.15
N VAL A 389 -9.69 -9.95 -4.46
CA VAL A 389 -9.17 -9.43 -5.74
C VAL A 389 -9.63 -10.28 -6.93
N ASP A 390 -9.63 -11.61 -6.81
CA ASP A 390 -10.15 -12.49 -7.86
C ASP A 390 -11.69 -12.35 -7.99
N GLY A 391 -12.41 -12.13 -6.89
CA GLY A 391 -13.85 -11.85 -6.90
C GLY A 391 -14.19 -10.55 -7.65
N LEU A 392 -13.41 -9.48 -7.44
CA LEU A 392 -13.54 -8.21 -8.18
C LEU A 392 -13.40 -8.39 -9.69
N LYS A 393 -12.54 -9.31 -10.14
CA LYS A 393 -12.36 -9.63 -11.57
C LYS A 393 -13.50 -10.46 -12.14
N LEU A 394 -14.11 -11.31 -11.32
CA LEU A 394 -15.15 -12.26 -11.75
C LEU A 394 -16.56 -11.67 -11.71
N GLN A 395 -16.81 -10.68 -10.87
CA GLN A 395 -18.14 -10.11 -10.71
C GLN A 395 -18.57 -9.30 -11.95
N PRO A 396 -19.89 -9.25 -12.25
CA PRO A 396 -20.38 -8.47 -13.38
C PRO A 396 -20.22 -6.97 -13.14
N CYS A 397 -20.42 -6.18 -14.20
CA CYS A 397 -20.56 -4.73 -14.07
C CYS A 397 -21.83 -4.38 -13.27
N ARG A 398 -21.75 -3.40 -12.37
CA ARG A 398 -22.84 -3.00 -11.44
C ARG A 398 -23.39 -4.18 -10.62
N PRO A 399 -22.53 -4.92 -9.89
CA PRO A 399 -22.95 -6.07 -9.12
C PRO A 399 -23.81 -5.65 -7.91
N THR A 400 -24.67 -6.56 -7.47
CA THR A 400 -25.28 -6.53 -6.14
C THR A 400 -24.36 -7.18 -5.11
N PHE A 401 -24.64 -7.05 -3.82
CA PHE A 401 -23.87 -7.76 -2.79
C PHE A 401 -23.89 -9.29 -3.00
N VAL A 402 -25.01 -9.81 -3.51
CA VAL A 402 -25.17 -11.24 -3.81
C VAL A 402 -24.28 -11.66 -4.99
N ASP A 403 -24.17 -10.82 -6.03
CA ASP A 403 -23.26 -11.08 -7.15
C ASP A 403 -21.80 -11.09 -6.70
N ALA A 404 -21.39 -10.10 -5.92
CA ALA A 404 -20.04 -10.00 -5.39
C ALA A 404 -19.69 -11.17 -4.44
N ARG A 405 -20.62 -11.56 -3.56
CA ARG A 405 -20.48 -12.78 -2.73
C ARG A 405 -20.25 -14.02 -3.59
N ASN A 406 -21.09 -14.20 -4.61
CA ASN A 406 -20.99 -15.35 -5.50
C ASN A 406 -19.68 -15.35 -6.29
N ALA A 407 -19.18 -14.17 -6.68
CA ALA A 407 -17.89 -14.03 -7.34
C ALA A 407 -16.72 -14.42 -6.42
N ILE A 408 -16.75 -14.06 -5.13
CA ILE A 408 -15.74 -14.48 -4.15
C ILE A 408 -15.79 -16.00 -3.90
N LEU A 409 -16.99 -16.59 -3.81
CA LEU A 409 -17.16 -18.05 -3.71
C LEU A 409 -16.64 -18.76 -4.97
N GLN A 410 -16.90 -18.19 -6.15
CA GLN A 410 -16.38 -18.70 -7.41
C GLN A 410 -14.85 -18.57 -7.50
N ALA A 411 -14.27 -17.49 -6.98
CA ALA A 411 -12.82 -17.36 -6.85
C ALA A 411 -12.22 -18.49 -6.00
N ASP A 412 -12.86 -18.85 -4.89
CA ASP A 412 -12.42 -19.99 -4.06
C ASP A 412 -12.53 -21.32 -4.81
N LYS A 413 -13.61 -21.50 -5.58
CA LYS A 413 -13.80 -22.67 -6.44
C LYS A 413 -12.69 -22.82 -7.47
N VAL A 414 -12.30 -21.74 -8.13
CA VAL A 414 -11.26 -21.74 -9.17
C VAL A 414 -9.86 -21.90 -8.55
N LYS A 415 -9.57 -21.17 -7.48
CA LYS A 415 -8.21 -21.05 -6.93
C LYS A 415 -7.86 -22.16 -5.94
N PHE A 416 -8.82 -22.58 -5.14
CA PHE A 416 -8.61 -23.53 -4.04
C PHE A 416 -9.54 -24.73 -4.11
N ASN A 417 -10.16 -24.99 -5.28
CA ASN A 417 -11.10 -26.09 -5.50
C ASN A 417 -12.27 -26.08 -4.50
N GLY A 418 -12.68 -24.90 -4.01
CA GLY A 418 -13.83 -24.74 -3.12
C GLY A 418 -13.59 -25.14 -1.67
N LYS A 419 -12.32 -25.37 -1.27
CA LYS A 419 -11.95 -25.85 0.08
C LYS A 419 -12.29 -24.88 1.20
N ASN A 420 -12.53 -23.60 0.90
CA ASN A 420 -12.80 -22.56 1.90
C ASN A 420 -14.25 -22.06 1.86
N SER A 421 -15.11 -22.66 1.04
CA SER A 421 -16.50 -22.28 0.86
C SER A 421 -17.26 -22.13 2.19
N CYS A 422 -17.09 -23.05 3.14
CA CYS A 422 -17.75 -22.97 4.43
C CYS A 422 -17.26 -21.81 5.32
N LEU A 423 -15.99 -21.40 5.19
CA LEU A 423 -15.49 -20.21 5.90
C LEU A 423 -16.12 -18.93 5.36
N LEU A 424 -16.25 -18.84 4.04
CA LEU A 424 -16.91 -17.73 3.36
C LEU A 424 -18.39 -17.69 3.72
N TRP A 425 -19.10 -18.81 3.58
CA TRP A 425 -20.53 -18.89 3.91
C TRP A 425 -20.81 -18.51 5.36
N LYS A 426 -19.98 -18.96 6.31
CA LYS A 426 -20.11 -18.59 7.72
C LYS A 426 -19.97 -17.08 7.94
N GLY A 427 -19.06 -16.42 7.23
CA GLY A 427 -18.89 -14.97 7.30
C GLY A 427 -20.09 -14.22 6.71
N PHE A 428 -20.45 -14.57 5.47
CA PHE A 428 -21.58 -13.95 4.76
C PHE A 428 -22.91 -14.15 5.48
N ALA A 429 -23.22 -15.39 5.88
CA ALA A 429 -24.49 -15.73 6.54
C ALA A 429 -24.63 -15.05 7.91
N LYS A 430 -23.54 -14.89 8.69
CA LYS A 430 -23.58 -14.21 9.98
C LYS A 430 -24.15 -12.79 9.90
N ARG A 431 -23.95 -12.11 8.77
CA ARG A 431 -24.43 -10.74 8.53
C ARG A 431 -25.53 -10.67 7.46
N GLY A 432 -26.31 -11.74 7.30
CA GLY A 432 -27.54 -11.72 6.51
C GLY A 432 -27.34 -11.88 5.00
N LEU A 433 -26.15 -12.25 4.53
CA LEU A 433 -25.86 -12.50 3.11
C LEU A 433 -25.74 -14.01 2.81
N GLY A 434 -26.52 -14.83 3.53
CA GLY A 434 -26.56 -16.28 3.44
C GLY A 434 -27.21 -16.83 2.16
N LEU A 435 -27.37 -18.14 2.09
CA LEU A 435 -27.68 -18.90 0.87
C LEU A 435 -28.86 -18.34 0.05
N LYS A 436 -29.93 -17.92 0.73
CA LYS A 436 -31.18 -17.45 0.12
C LYS A 436 -31.29 -15.92 0.06
N ALA A 437 -30.25 -15.19 0.44
CA ALA A 437 -30.25 -13.73 0.36
C ALA A 437 -30.39 -13.28 -1.10
N SER A 438 -31.13 -12.19 -1.33
CA SER A 438 -31.35 -11.64 -2.66
C SER A 438 -31.14 -10.13 -2.69
N ALA A 439 -30.87 -9.60 -3.88
CA ALA A 439 -30.57 -8.18 -4.10
C ALA A 439 -31.57 -7.23 -3.42
N GLY A 440 -31.12 -6.02 -3.08
CA GLY A 440 -31.93 -5.01 -2.40
C GLY A 440 -32.00 -5.19 -0.89
N GLY A 441 -31.07 -5.92 -0.29
CA GLY A 441 -31.00 -6.09 1.17
C GLY A 441 -32.02 -7.10 1.70
N ASN A 442 -32.39 -8.11 0.91
CA ASN A 442 -33.22 -9.21 1.39
C ASN A 442 -32.33 -10.27 2.03
N GLU A 443 -32.42 -10.37 3.35
CA GLU A 443 -31.47 -11.12 4.16
C GLU A 443 -31.80 -12.61 4.23
N ASP A 444 -30.75 -13.39 4.39
CA ASP A 444 -30.83 -14.78 4.82
C ASP A 444 -29.62 -15.11 5.69
N PHE A 445 -29.82 -15.93 6.71
CA PHE A 445 -28.77 -16.35 7.64
C PHE A 445 -28.43 -17.84 7.50
N SER A 446 -29.02 -18.52 6.52
CA SER A 446 -28.75 -19.93 6.27
C SER A 446 -27.42 -20.15 5.55
N MET A 447 -26.82 -21.31 5.81
CA MET A 447 -25.63 -21.82 5.11
C MET A 447 -25.99 -23.08 4.33
N PRO A 448 -25.16 -23.49 3.35
CA PRO A 448 -25.27 -24.83 2.78
C PRO A 448 -25.22 -25.91 3.87
N THR A 449 -25.96 -27.00 3.65
CA THR A 449 -26.10 -28.10 4.61
C THR A 449 -24.76 -28.75 4.98
N GLU A 450 -23.84 -28.80 4.02
CA GLU A 450 -22.48 -29.33 4.18
C GLU A 450 -21.56 -28.43 5.03
N CYS A 451 -21.98 -27.19 5.30
CA CYS A 451 -21.27 -26.21 6.11
C CYS A 451 -21.92 -25.94 7.47
N SER A 452 -23.05 -26.59 7.75
CA SER A 452 -23.90 -26.32 8.92
C SER A 452 -23.45 -27.05 10.17
#